data_AF-A0A963V9I7-F1
#
_entry.id   AF-A0A963V9I7-F1
#
_cell.length_a   1.000
_cell.length_b   1.000
_cell.length_c   1.000
_cell.angle_alpha   90.00
_cell.angle_beta   90.00
_cell.angle_gamma   90.00
#
_symmetry.space_group_name_H-M   'P 1'
#
loop_
_entity.id
_entity.type
_entity.pdbx_description
1 polymer ?
#
loop_
_entity_poly.entity_id
_entity_poly.type
_entity_poly.pdbx_seq_one_letter_code
_entity_poly.pdbx_strand_id
1 'polypeptide(L)'
;MADARRPELADLFIIGGGINGCGIARDAAGRGLSVLLAEQGDLAQATSSASTKLFHGGLRYLEYFEFRLVREALEERETLLVAMPHISWPMRFVLPYHPDMRFESDTPTGRLLGLAMPWMKGRRPAWLIRLGLFLYDTMGGRKILPATRTLDLANDPAGEPLQARFRRAFEYSDCWVEDSRLVVLNARDAEA
;
A
#
# COMPACT_ATOMS: atom_id res chain seq x y z
N MET A 1 32.08 -44.45 8.54
CA MET A 1 31.76 -43.26 9.37
C MET A 1 31.68 -42.08 8.41
N ALA A 2 30.45 -41.65 8.10
CA ALA A 2 30.23 -40.56 7.15
C ALA A 2 30.67 -39.25 7.79
N ASP A 3 31.47 -38.50 7.05
CA ASP A 3 31.93 -37.15 7.35
C ASP A 3 30.72 -36.24 7.56
N ALA A 4 30.41 -35.94 8.83
CA ALA A 4 29.40 -34.96 9.18
C ALA A 4 29.99 -33.58 8.84
N ARG A 5 29.81 -33.14 7.59
CA ARG A 5 30.08 -31.75 7.18
C ARG A 5 29.45 -30.87 8.25
N ARG A 6 30.29 -30.12 8.97
CA ARG A 6 29.78 -28.98 9.74
C ARG A 6 28.94 -28.16 8.77
N PRO A 7 27.71 -27.77 9.13
CA PRO A 7 26.98 -26.83 8.29
C PRO A 7 27.91 -25.64 8.07
N GLU A 8 28.14 -25.28 6.80
CA GLU A 8 28.83 -24.03 6.50
C GLU A 8 28.09 -22.92 7.26
N LEU A 9 28.84 -22.17 8.06
CA LEU A 9 28.28 -21.07 8.83
C LEU A 9 27.77 -20.03 7.82
N ALA A 10 26.46 -19.80 7.81
CA ALA A 10 25.88 -18.71 7.04
C ALA A 10 26.26 -17.36 7.68
N ASP A 11 26.49 -16.35 6.85
CA ASP A 11 26.73 -14.97 7.29
C ASP A 11 25.49 -14.38 7.97
N LEU A 12 24.29 -14.79 7.53
CA LEU A 12 23.01 -14.34 8.07
C LEU A 12 22.01 -15.49 8.21
N PHE A 13 21.45 -15.64 9.41
CA PHE A 13 20.31 -16.52 9.68
C PHE A 13 19.03 -15.71 9.91
N ILE A 14 18.00 -15.97 9.10
CA ILE A 14 16.71 -15.26 9.14
C ILE A 14 15.63 -16.20 9.65
N ILE A 15 14.85 -15.74 10.63
CA ILE A 15 13.71 -16.47 11.18
C ILE A 15 12.41 -15.83 10.67
N GLY A 16 11.66 -16.59 9.87
CA GLY A 16 10.36 -16.21 9.29
C GLY A 16 10.42 -15.99 7.77
N GLY A 17 9.57 -16.72 7.05
CA GLY A 17 9.38 -16.71 5.58
C GLY A 17 8.17 -15.89 5.14
N GLY A 18 7.90 -14.77 5.81
CA GLY A 18 6.99 -13.73 5.32
C GLY A 18 7.69 -12.74 4.39
N ILE A 19 6.97 -11.72 3.93
CA ILE A 19 7.50 -10.72 2.98
C ILE A 19 8.77 -10.03 3.49
N ASN A 20 8.82 -9.67 4.78
CA ASN A 20 10.00 -9.02 5.34
C ASN A 20 11.22 -9.96 5.34
N GLY A 21 11.04 -11.21 5.77
CA GLY A 21 12.13 -12.19 5.84
C GLY A 21 12.66 -12.54 4.45
N CYS A 22 11.77 -12.83 3.50
CA CYS A 22 12.18 -13.13 2.13
C CYS A 22 12.78 -11.91 1.42
N GLY A 23 12.28 -10.70 1.67
CA GLY A 23 12.86 -9.47 1.13
C GLY A 23 14.26 -9.19 1.67
N ILE A 24 14.49 -9.39 2.97
CA ILE A 24 15.82 -9.29 3.59
C ILE A 24 16.75 -10.38 3.03
N ALA A 25 16.26 -11.61 2.87
CA ALA A 25 17.05 -12.70 2.30
C ALA A 25 17.53 -12.37 0.88
N ARG A 26 16.61 -11.88 0.04
CA ARG A 26 16.91 -11.44 -1.32
C ARG A 26 17.96 -10.33 -1.36
N ASP A 27 17.81 -9.30 -0.54
CA ASP A 27 18.78 -8.18 -0.51
C ASP A 27 20.16 -8.65 0.01
N ALA A 28 20.19 -9.45 1.08
CA ALA A 28 21.43 -9.98 1.64
C ALA A 28 22.16 -10.92 0.66
N ALA A 29 21.44 -11.84 0.03
CA ALA A 29 21.99 -12.74 -1.00
C ALA A 29 22.51 -11.94 -2.21
N GLY A 30 21.75 -10.95 -2.69
CA GLY A 30 22.18 -10.05 -3.77
C GLY A 30 23.41 -9.20 -3.45
N ARG A 31 23.78 -9.08 -2.16
CA ARG A 31 25.03 -8.44 -1.70
C ARG A 31 26.17 -9.44 -1.47
N GLY A 32 25.97 -10.72 -1.78
CA GLY A 32 26.98 -11.77 -1.70
C GLY A 32 27.13 -12.43 -0.32
N LEU A 33 26.17 -12.25 0.59
CA LEU A 33 26.15 -12.97 1.86
C LEU A 33 25.59 -14.38 1.68
N SER A 34 26.15 -15.35 2.40
CA SER A 34 25.51 -16.65 2.58
C SER A 34 24.34 -16.51 3.56
N VAL A 35 23.13 -16.78 3.09
CA VAL A 35 21.90 -16.59 3.87
C VAL A 35 21.21 -17.93 4.09
N LEU A 36 20.79 -18.17 5.34
CA LEU A 36 19.91 -19.28 5.67
C LEU A 36 18.61 -18.71 6.26
N LEU A 37 17.46 -19.05 5.66
CA LEU A 37 16.14 -18.65 6.13
C LEU A 37 15.38 -19.89 6.62
N ALA A 38 14.76 -19.79 7.80
CA ALA A 38 13.89 -20.82 8.34
C ALA A 38 12.47 -20.27 8.54
N GLU A 39 11.49 -20.98 7.98
CA GLU A 39 10.05 -20.76 8.21
C GLU A 39 9.48 -21.98 8.93
N GLN A 40 8.60 -21.76 9.90
CA GLN A 40 7.97 -22.83 10.68
C GLN A 40 6.92 -23.59 9.85
N GLY A 41 6.19 -22.86 9.00
CA GLY A 41 5.13 -23.39 8.15
C GLY A 41 5.50 -23.34 6.66
N ASP A 42 4.61 -22.75 5.87
CA ASP A 42 4.87 -22.48 4.45
C ASP A 42 5.20 -20.99 4.23
N LEU A 43 5.88 -20.68 3.12
CA LEU A 43 6.17 -19.29 2.76
C LEU A 43 4.88 -18.49 2.65
N ALA A 44 4.88 -17.27 3.20
CA ALA A 44 3.72 -16.39 3.26
C ALA A 44 2.49 -16.90 4.02
N GLN A 45 2.55 -18.04 4.74
CA GLN A 45 1.37 -18.69 5.34
C GLN A 45 0.56 -17.78 6.29
N ALA A 46 1.22 -16.82 6.95
CA ALA A 46 0.59 -15.90 7.88
C ALA A 46 0.14 -14.59 7.19
N THR A 47 0.45 -13.44 7.81
CA THR A 47 -0.03 -12.10 7.38
C THR A 47 0.28 -11.77 5.92
N SER A 48 1.39 -12.29 5.36
CA SER A 48 1.81 -12.00 3.99
C SER A 48 0.97 -12.65 2.89
N SER A 49 -0.01 -13.49 3.22
CA SER A 49 -1.06 -13.98 2.28
C SER A 49 -2.48 -13.50 2.64
N ALA A 50 -2.61 -12.83 3.78
CA ALA A 50 -3.89 -12.37 4.35
C ALA A 50 -4.02 -10.83 4.31
N SER A 51 -3.36 -10.17 3.35
CA SER A 51 -3.48 -8.73 3.16
C SER A 51 -4.71 -8.37 2.32
N THR A 52 -4.98 -7.07 2.19
CA THR A 52 -5.93 -6.55 1.19
C THR A 52 -5.40 -6.62 -0.24
N LYS A 53 -4.17 -7.12 -0.42
CA LYS A 53 -3.50 -7.34 -1.72
C LYS A 53 -3.24 -6.03 -2.47
N LEU A 54 -2.82 -5.00 -1.74
CA LEU A 54 -2.59 -3.66 -2.27
C LEU A 54 -1.18 -3.16 -1.98
N PHE A 55 -0.52 -2.60 -2.99
CA PHE A 55 0.50 -1.58 -2.76
C PHE A 55 -0.19 -0.23 -2.76
N HIS A 56 -0.38 0.32 -1.56
CA HIS A 56 -1.01 1.62 -1.40
C HIS A 56 -0.15 2.63 -0.64
N GLY A 57 -0.23 3.89 -1.06
CA GLY A 57 0.37 5.02 -0.32
C GLY A 57 -0.31 5.31 1.03
N GLY A 58 -1.52 4.80 1.23
CA GLY A 58 -2.24 4.92 2.51
C GLY A 58 -2.84 6.30 2.71
N LEU A 59 -3.78 6.68 1.83
CA LEU A 59 -4.43 8.00 1.81
C LEU A 59 -4.95 8.45 3.19
N ARG A 60 -5.46 7.53 4.01
CA ARG A 60 -5.95 7.82 5.37
C ARG A 60 -4.85 8.34 6.30
N TYR A 61 -3.60 7.91 6.12
CA TYR A 61 -2.50 8.32 7.00
C TYR A 61 -2.15 9.81 6.87
N LEU A 62 -2.58 10.49 5.80
CA LEU A 62 -2.48 11.94 5.70
C LEU A 62 -3.27 12.67 6.79
N GLU A 63 -4.35 12.09 7.27
CA GLU A 63 -5.13 12.67 8.37
C GLU A 63 -4.35 12.69 9.70
N TYR A 64 -3.34 11.82 9.81
CA TYR A 64 -2.44 11.66 10.95
C TYR A 64 -1.09 12.37 10.75
N PHE A 65 -0.90 13.08 9.62
CA PHE A 65 0.34 13.77 9.28
C PHE A 65 1.56 12.85 9.08
N GLU A 66 1.31 11.58 8.73
CA GLU A 66 2.36 10.59 8.44
C GLU A 66 2.94 10.78 7.03
N PHE A 67 3.37 12.02 6.71
CA PHE A 67 3.78 12.40 5.36
C PHE A 67 4.97 11.61 4.84
N ARG A 68 5.93 11.25 5.71
CA ARG A 68 7.09 10.45 5.31
C ARG A 68 6.66 9.05 4.87
N LEU A 69 5.84 8.38 5.66
CA LEU A 69 5.31 7.05 5.34
C LEU A 69 4.54 7.08 4.02
N VAL A 70 3.64 8.06 3.85
CA VAL A 70 2.84 8.17 2.63
C VAL A 70 3.74 8.43 1.42
N ARG A 71 4.74 9.31 1.56
CA ARG A 71 5.69 9.59 0.47
C ARG A 71 6.47 8.34 0.06
N GLU A 72 7.08 7.65 1.02
CA GLU A 72 7.86 6.42 0.77
C GLU A 72 7.00 5.34 0.12
N ALA A 73 5.78 5.11 0.63
CA ALA A 73 4.86 4.13 0.05
C ALA A 73 4.39 4.50 -1.36
N LEU A 74 4.20 5.79 -1.67
CA LEU A 74 3.82 6.25 -3.00
C LEU A 74 4.97 6.09 -4.02
N GLU A 75 6.21 6.40 -3.62
CA GLU A 75 7.41 6.20 -4.45
C GLU A 75 7.61 4.70 -4.73
N GLU A 76 7.58 3.88 -3.68
CA GLU A 76 7.88 2.44 -3.77
C GLU A 76 6.86 1.68 -4.62
N ARG A 77 5.59 2.11 -4.61
CA ARG A 77 4.53 1.48 -5.42
C ARG A 77 4.86 1.46 -6.92
N GLU A 78 5.44 2.53 -7.47
CA GLU A 78 5.82 2.52 -8.89
C GLU A 78 7.13 1.73 -9.13
N THR A 79 8.06 1.74 -8.18
CA THR A 79 9.24 0.86 -8.22
C THR A 79 8.81 -0.61 -8.31
N LEU A 80 7.88 -1.03 -7.46
CA LEU A 80 7.34 -2.39 -7.43
C LEU A 80 6.52 -2.70 -8.69
N LEU A 81 5.75 -1.76 -9.24
CA LEU A 81 5.08 -1.98 -10.53
C LEU A 81 6.07 -2.31 -11.65
N VAL A 82 7.22 -1.63 -11.69
CA VAL A 82 8.25 -1.88 -12.70
C VAL A 82 9.00 -3.19 -12.43
N ALA A 83 9.30 -3.48 -11.17
CA ALA A 83 10.09 -4.67 -10.79
C ALA A 83 9.34 -5.99 -10.98
N MET A 84 8.02 -6.00 -10.80
CA MET A 84 7.22 -7.23 -10.77
C MET A 84 5.87 -7.12 -11.52
N PRO A 85 5.88 -6.73 -12.81
CA PRO A 85 4.66 -6.44 -13.59
C PRO A 85 3.78 -7.69 -13.86
N HIS A 86 4.30 -8.89 -13.54
CA HIS A 86 3.59 -10.15 -13.70
C HIS A 86 2.76 -10.54 -12.46
N ILE A 87 2.92 -9.82 -11.35
CA ILE A 87 2.15 -10.00 -10.11
C ILE A 87 1.62 -8.70 -9.50
N SER A 88 1.89 -7.54 -10.11
CA SER A 88 1.37 -6.25 -9.67
C SER A 88 0.80 -5.45 -10.84
N TRP A 89 -0.32 -4.76 -10.60
CA TRP A 89 -1.06 -4.05 -11.64
C TRP A 89 -1.65 -2.74 -11.11
N PRO A 90 -1.74 -1.69 -11.96
CA PRO A 90 -2.49 -0.47 -11.62
C PRO A 90 -3.96 -0.78 -11.28
N MET A 91 -4.47 -0.14 -10.24
CA MET A 91 -5.87 -0.23 -9.84
C MET A 91 -6.43 1.18 -9.56
N ARG A 92 -7.70 1.39 -9.93
CA ARG A 92 -8.42 2.65 -9.70
C ARG A 92 -9.37 2.49 -8.52
N PHE A 93 -9.32 3.44 -7.61
CA PHE A 93 -10.14 3.49 -6.41
C PHE A 93 -11.13 4.62 -6.51
N VAL A 94 -12.41 4.31 -6.38
CA VAL A 94 -13.51 5.28 -6.39
C VAL A 94 -13.87 5.62 -4.95
N LEU A 95 -13.78 6.89 -4.59
CA LEU A 95 -14.17 7.43 -3.29
C LEU A 95 -15.47 8.25 -3.44
N PRO A 96 -16.65 7.65 -3.21
CA PRO A 96 -17.92 8.36 -3.26
C PRO A 96 -17.98 9.46 -2.20
N TYR A 97 -18.55 10.59 -2.59
CA TYR A 97 -18.72 11.76 -1.76
C TYR A 97 -20.19 12.12 -1.61
N HIS A 98 -20.62 12.37 -0.37
CA HIS A 98 -21.90 12.99 -0.07
C HIS A 98 -21.71 14.08 0.99
N PRO A 99 -22.37 15.26 0.88
CA PRO A 99 -22.26 16.34 1.86
C PRO A 99 -22.60 15.94 3.31
N ASP A 100 -23.47 14.94 3.47
CA ASP A 100 -23.88 14.45 4.79
C ASP A 100 -22.89 13.48 5.43
N MET A 101 -21.85 13.04 4.69
CA MET A 101 -20.83 12.15 5.25
C MET A 101 -20.14 12.81 6.45
N ARG A 102 -20.01 12.00 7.50
CA ARG A 102 -19.33 12.40 8.73
C ARG A 102 -17.93 11.82 8.79
N PHE A 103 -17.03 12.54 9.45
CA PHE A 103 -15.63 12.17 9.63
C PHE A 103 -15.39 11.76 11.09
N GLU A 104 -14.48 10.81 11.31
CA GLU A 104 -13.80 10.65 12.60
C GLU A 104 -13.21 12.00 13.04
N SER A 105 -13.62 12.46 14.22
CA SER A 105 -13.14 13.72 14.78
C SER A 105 -11.88 13.53 15.64
N ASP A 106 -11.45 12.29 15.83
CA ASP A 106 -10.33 11.93 16.70
C ASP A 106 -8.96 12.03 16.00
N THR A 107 -8.97 12.12 14.66
CA THR A 107 -7.74 12.29 13.90
C THR A 107 -7.13 13.68 14.15
N PRO A 108 -5.80 13.85 14.08
CA PRO A 108 -5.15 15.16 14.21
C PRO A 108 -5.73 16.20 13.26
N THR A 109 -5.97 15.84 12.00
CA THR A 109 -6.63 16.72 11.02
C THR A 109 -8.05 17.07 11.43
N GLY A 110 -8.83 16.11 11.91
CA GLY A 110 -10.19 16.34 12.41
C GLY A 110 -10.23 17.29 13.61
N ARG A 111 -9.31 17.13 14.56
CA ARG A 111 -9.16 18.02 15.73
C ARG A 111 -8.76 19.44 15.32
N LEU A 112 -7.80 19.58 14.41
CA LEU A 112 -7.38 20.88 13.88
C LEU A 112 -8.54 21.58 13.18
N LEU A 113 -9.29 20.86 12.34
CA LEU A 113 -10.46 21.40 11.65
C LEU A 113 -11.54 21.82 12.64
N GLY A 114 -11.81 21.01 13.67
CA GLY A 114 -12.78 21.33 14.72
C GLY A 114 -12.39 22.55 15.54
N LEU A 115 -11.09 22.79 15.75
CA LEU A 115 -10.58 23.97 16.44
C LEU A 115 -10.69 25.23 15.57
N ALA A 116 -10.25 25.16 14.32
CA ALA A 116 -10.19 26.30 13.41
C ALA A 116 -11.55 26.66 12.79
N MET A 117 -12.41 25.66 12.58
CA MET A 117 -13.72 25.79 11.90
C MET A 117 -14.79 24.97 12.63
N PRO A 118 -15.27 25.40 13.82
CA PRO A 118 -16.21 24.62 14.64
C PRO A 118 -17.51 24.23 13.93
N TRP A 119 -18.00 25.05 13.00
CA TRP A 119 -19.19 24.77 12.18
C TRP A 119 -19.01 23.60 11.20
N MET A 120 -17.77 23.17 10.98
CA MET A 120 -17.42 22.02 10.14
C MET A 120 -17.15 20.75 10.95
N LYS A 121 -17.27 20.80 12.29
CA LYS A 121 -16.99 19.67 13.17
C LYS A 121 -17.80 18.43 12.74
N GLY A 122 -17.09 17.32 12.58
CA GLY A 122 -17.65 16.05 12.14
C GLY A 122 -18.03 16.00 10.66
N ARG A 123 -17.89 17.06 9.85
CA ARG A 123 -18.15 17.04 8.40
C ARG A 123 -16.87 16.71 7.63
N ARG A 124 -17.00 16.03 6.49
CA ARG A 124 -15.90 15.80 5.53
C ARG A 124 -16.07 16.74 4.33
N PRO A 125 -15.46 17.93 4.30
CA PRO A 125 -15.67 18.85 3.19
C PRO A 125 -14.95 18.36 1.93
N ALA A 126 -15.57 18.58 0.76
CA ALA A 126 -15.01 18.15 -0.52
C ALA A 126 -13.61 18.75 -0.79
N TRP A 127 -13.37 20.00 -0.38
CA TRP A 127 -12.07 20.65 -0.59
C TRP A 127 -10.94 19.95 0.17
N LEU A 128 -11.21 19.38 1.35
CA LEU A 128 -10.19 18.68 2.15
C LEU A 128 -9.84 17.34 1.51
N ILE A 129 -10.84 16.62 0.98
CA ILE A 129 -10.59 15.40 0.20
C ILE A 129 -9.74 15.75 -1.02
N ARG A 130 -10.07 16.82 -1.75
CA ARG A 130 -9.28 17.26 -2.91
C ARG A 130 -7.86 17.64 -2.54
N LEU A 131 -7.65 18.29 -1.40
CA LEU A 131 -6.31 18.61 -0.89
C LEU A 131 -5.52 17.33 -0.58
N GLY A 132 -6.12 16.37 0.12
CA GLY A 132 -5.50 15.08 0.41
C GLY A 132 -5.11 14.31 -0.85
N LEU A 133 -6.00 14.26 -1.84
CA LEU A 133 -5.74 13.62 -3.14
C LEU A 133 -4.69 14.35 -3.97
N PHE A 134 -4.67 15.68 -3.92
CA PHE A 134 -3.60 16.48 -4.53
C PHE A 134 -2.23 16.14 -3.94
N LEU A 135 -2.13 16.06 -2.60
CA LEU A 135 -0.90 15.63 -1.93
C LEU A 135 -0.54 14.20 -2.35
N TYR A 136 -1.51 13.29 -2.38
CA TYR A 136 -1.31 11.89 -2.79
C TYR A 136 -0.77 11.76 -4.22
N ASP A 137 -1.23 12.60 -5.15
CA ASP A 137 -0.76 12.60 -6.54
C ASP A 137 0.65 13.20 -6.72
N THR A 138 1.10 14.06 -5.81
CA THR A 138 2.30 14.89 -5.99
C THR A 138 3.47 14.49 -5.11
N MET A 139 3.25 13.98 -3.89
CA MET A 139 4.33 13.72 -2.94
C MET A 139 5.28 12.62 -3.40
N GLY A 140 4.77 11.55 -4.01
CA GLY A 140 5.57 10.39 -4.40
C GLY A 140 6.18 10.45 -5.80
N GLY A 141 6.14 11.61 -6.48
CA GLY A 141 6.76 11.77 -7.80
C GLY A 141 6.21 10.86 -8.91
N ARG A 142 4.88 10.62 -8.91
CA ARG A 142 4.12 9.77 -9.86
C ARG A 142 4.57 9.92 -11.31
N LYS A 143 4.86 8.81 -12.00
CA LYS A 143 5.27 8.76 -13.42
C LYS A 143 4.36 7.89 -14.26
N ILE A 144 3.90 6.75 -13.74
CA ILE A 144 3.17 5.72 -14.49
C ILE A 144 1.66 5.79 -14.24
N LEU A 145 1.26 5.87 -12.97
CA LEU A 145 -0.14 5.73 -12.57
C LEU A 145 -0.95 6.97 -12.95
N PRO A 146 -2.21 6.90 -13.42
CA PRO A 146 -3.00 8.09 -13.72
C PRO A 146 -3.31 8.94 -12.47
N ALA A 147 -3.44 10.26 -12.64
CA ALA A 147 -3.77 11.19 -11.56
C ALA A 147 -5.23 11.05 -11.08
N THR A 148 -5.56 11.75 -10.01
CA THR A 148 -6.93 11.85 -9.49
C THR A 148 -7.86 12.52 -10.51
N ARG A 149 -9.06 11.96 -10.70
CA ARG A 149 -10.17 12.58 -11.44
C ARG A 149 -11.42 12.70 -10.59
N THR A 150 -12.28 13.66 -10.91
CA THR A 150 -13.62 13.75 -10.34
C THR A 150 -14.59 13.00 -11.26
N LEU A 151 -15.43 12.15 -10.68
CA LEU A 151 -16.46 11.40 -11.42
C LEU A 151 -17.85 11.97 -11.13
N ASP A 152 -18.67 12.03 -12.17
CA ASP A 152 -20.12 12.18 -12.05
C ASP A 152 -20.76 10.78 -12.04
N LEU A 153 -21.12 10.32 -10.84
CA LEU A 153 -21.67 8.98 -10.63
C LEU A 153 -23.10 8.82 -11.18
N ALA A 154 -23.75 9.90 -11.64
CA ALA A 154 -25.03 9.76 -12.34
C ALA A 154 -24.86 9.16 -13.74
N ASN A 155 -23.67 9.30 -14.33
CA ASN A 155 -23.38 8.93 -15.72
C ASN A 155 -22.18 7.96 -15.85
N ASP A 156 -21.38 7.80 -14.80
CA ASP A 156 -20.22 6.91 -14.79
C ASP A 156 -20.60 5.47 -14.38
N PRO A 157 -20.08 4.41 -15.04
CA PRO A 157 -20.34 3.02 -14.67
C PRO A 157 -20.00 2.69 -13.21
N ALA A 158 -19.03 3.39 -12.59
CA ALA A 158 -18.71 3.24 -11.18
C ALA A 158 -19.86 3.64 -10.24
N GLY A 159 -20.86 4.38 -10.74
CA GLY A 159 -22.07 4.76 -10.02
C GLY A 159 -23.14 3.68 -9.97
N GLU A 160 -23.15 2.72 -10.91
CA GLU A 160 -24.19 1.68 -11.02
C GLU A 160 -24.41 0.86 -9.74
N PRO A 161 -23.37 0.39 -9.03
CA PRO A 161 -23.57 -0.39 -7.79
C PRO A 161 -23.83 0.48 -6.55
N LEU A 162 -23.82 1.81 -6.67
CA LEU A 162 -23.89 2.73 -5.54
C LEU A 162 -25.32 3.20 -5.26
N GLN A 163 -25.57 3.63 -4.02
CA GLN A 163 -26.84 4.26 -3.67
C GLN A 163 -26.99 5.59 -4.44
N ALA A 164 -28.20 5.85 -4.97
CA ALA A 164 -28.51 7.02 -5.80
C ALA A 164 -28.24 8.40 -5.15
N ARG A 165 -28.03 8.44 -3.83
CA ARG A 165 -27.58 9.65 -3.12
C ARG A 165 -26.16 10.07 -3.52
N PHE A 166 -25.29 9.13 -3.89
CA PHE A 166 -23.94 9.43 -4.31
C PHE A 166 -23.94 9.89 -5.77
N ARG A 167 -23.72 11.20 -5.97
CA ARG A 167 -23.65 11.82 -7.30
C ARG A 167 -22.24 12.18 -7.73
N ARG A 168 -21.31 12.29 -6.78
CA ARG A 168 -19.92 12.68 -7.03
C ARG A 168 -18.98 11.68 -6.39
N ALA A 169 -17.89 11.35 -7.07
CA ALA A 169 -16.77 10.65 -6.48
C ALA A 169 -15.45 11.30 -6.88
N PHE A 170 -14.40 10.94 -6.16
CA PHE A 170 -13.03 11.16 -6.60
C PHE A 170 -12.40 9.80 -6.87
N GLU A 171 -11.79 9.65 -8.04
CA GLU A 171 -11.11 8.43 -8.40
C GLU A 171 -9.61 8.66 -8.45
N TYR A 172 -8.84 7.81 -7.78
CA TYR A 172 -7.38 7.90 -7.68
C TYR A 172 -6.73 6.54 -7.95
N SER A 173 -5.41 6.52 -8.08
CA SER A 173 -4.64 5.30 -8.39
C SER A 173 -3.92 4.74 -7.17
N ASP A 174 -3.91 3.42 -7.10
CA ASP A 174 -3.04 2.57 -6.29
C ASP A 174 -2.70 1.32 -7.11
N CYS A 175 -2.13 0.28 -6.50
CA CYS A 175 -1.83 -0.96 -7.20
C CYS A 175 -2.37 -2.16 -6.45
N TRP A 176 -2.81 -3.16 -7.21
CA TRP A 176 -3.09 -4.50 -6.72
C TRP A 176 -1.83 -5.35 -6.88
N VAL A 177 -1.60 -6.25 -5.95
CA VAL A 177 -0.47 -7.20 -5.98
C VAL A 177 -0.94 -8.55 -5.48
N GLU A 178 -0.41 -9.62 -6.06
CA GLU A 178 -0.56 -10.93 -5.46
C GLU A 178 0.50 -11.18 -4.37
N ASP A 179 0.06 -11.06 -3.12
CA ASP A 179 0.91 -10.97 -1.92
C ASP A 179 1.69 -12.25 -1.62
N SER A 180 1.05 -13.41 -1.75
CA SER A 180 1.71 -14.70 -1.56
C SER A 180 2.85 -14.93 -2.58
N ARG A 181 2.61 -14.59 -3.85
CA ARG A 181 3.59 -14.71 -4.93
C ARG A 181 4.74 -13.74 -4.75
N LEU A 182 4.48 -12.54 -4.24
CA LEU A 182 5.54 -11.58 -3.92
C LEU A 182 6.56 -12.20 -2.95
N VAL A 183 6.10 -12.90 -1.91
CA VAL A 183 7.00 -13.59 -0.96
C VAL A 183 7.81 -14.69 -1.64
N VAL A 184 7.12 -15.59 -2.36
CA VAL A 184 7.77 -16.74 -3.02
C VAL A 184 8.79 -16.29 -4.06
N LEU A 185 8.51 -15.21 -4.80
CA LEU A 185 9.45 -14.67 -5.78
C LEU A 185 10.67 -14.04 -5.13
N ASN A 186 10.52 -13.36 -3.98
CA ASN A 186 11.68 -12.88 -3.22
C ASN A 186 12.53 -14.06 -2.70
N ALA A 187 11.89 -15.11 -2.19
CA ALA A 187 12.60 -16.31 -1.74
C ALA A 187 13.34 -17.00 -2.90
N ARG A 188 12.71 -17.12 -4.07
CA ARG A 188 13.32 -17.72 -5.26
C ARG A 188 14.49 -16.90 -5.81
N ASP A 189 14.40 -15.57 -5.76
CA ASP A 189 15.48 -14.67 -6.18
C ASP A 189 16.67 -14.72 -5.21
N ALA A 190 16.43 -15.04 -3.93
CA ALA A 190 17.50 -15.22 -2.93
C ALA A 190 18.27 -16.54 -3.07
N GLU A 191 17.70 -17.55 -3.75
CA GLU A 191 18.34 -18.86 -3.99
C GLU A 191 19.31 -18.83 -5.18
N ALA A 192 19.14 -17.88 -6.11
CA ALA A 192 19.82 -17.83 -7.41
C ALA A 192 21.26 -17.28 -7.31
#